data_AF-A0A955M331-F1
#
_entry.id   AF-A0A955M331-F1
#
_cell.length_a   1.000
_cell.length_b   1.000
_cell.length_c   1.000
_cell.angle_alpha   90.00
_cell.angle_beta   90.00
_cell.angle_gamma   90.00
#
_symmetry.space_group_name_H-M   'P 1'
#
loop_
_entity.id
_entity.type
_entity.pdbx_description
1 polymer ?
#
loop_
_entity_poly.entity_id
_entity_poly.type
_entity_poly.pdbx_seq_one_letter_code
_entity_poly.pdbx_strand_id
1 'polypeptide(L)'
;MSDLSVLYATAASIGFFHTILGVDHYLPFVALQKARRWSLGKTLSFTFFCGLGHVFSSVILGVIGIYFGMVLLRLELFEAFRGDMAAWALLVFGFMYFVWGIRRAIVPKDHKHVHAQNPAGITPWVLFIIFVLGPCEPLIPVLMYPAAKINLMGLVGVTLVFCTVTIATMVSAVALLGCGVRMVVLHPFEKYSHALAGFAIFACGFLIKFAGI
;
A
#
# COMPACT_ATOMS: atom_id res chain seq x y z
N MET A 1 22.72 0.50 -26.07
CA MET A 1 21.76 1.25 -25.24
C MET A 1 22.57 2.17 -24.34
N SER A 2 22.17 3.42 -24.13
CA SER A 2 22.89 4.29 -23.20
C SER A 2 22.64 3.81 -21.76
N ASP A 3 23.61 3.93 -20.85
CA ASP A 3 23.48 3.50 -19.45
C ASP A 3 22.21 4.08 -18.77
N LEU A 4 21.83 5.30 -19.17
CA LEU A 4 20.62 5.98 -18.70
C LEU A 4 19.32 5.31 -19.17
N SER A 5 19.27 4.82 -20.42
CA SER A 5 18.10 4.09 -20.93
C SER A 5 17.87 2.77 -20.18
N VAL A 6 18.95 2.09 -19.78
CA VAL A 6 18.88 0.87 -18.97
C VAL A 6 18.32 1.21 -17.59
N LEU A 7 18.78 2.30 -16.97
CA LEU A 7 18.27 2.73 -15.66
C LEU A 7 16.79 3.09 -15.68
N TYR A 8 16.31 3.82 -16.70
CA TYR A 8 14.88 4.12 -16.82
C TYR A 8 14.05 2.85 -17.04
N ALA A 9 14.53 1.92 -17.87
CA ALA A 9 13.85 0.65 -18.09
C ALA A 9 13.79 -0.21 -16.81
N THR A 10 14.89 -0.27 -16.06
CA THR A 10 14.96 -0.98 -14.77
C THR A 10 14.02 -0.33 -13.75
N ALA A 11 14.04 0.99 -13.63
CA ALA A 11 13.16 1.72 -12.70
C ALA A 11 11.67 1.52 -13.03
N ALA A 12 11.30 1.60 -14.31
CA ALA A 12 9.94 1.32 -14.74
C ALA A 12 9.55 -0.14 -14.48
N SER A 13 10.44 -1.10 -14.77
CA SER A 13 10.16 -2.52 -14.57
C SER A 13 9.97 -2.86 -13.10
N ILE A 14 10.89 -2.41 -12.24
CA ILE A 14 10.79 -2.60 -10.79
C ILE A 14 9.53 -1.90 -10.27
N GLY A 15 9.29 -0.65 -10.68
CA GLY A 15 8.09 0.14 -10.34
C GLY A 15 6.76 -0.50 -10.77
N PHE A 16 6.79 -1.31 -11.82
CA PHE A 16 5.62 -2.06 -12.28
C PHE A 16 5.45 -3.36 -11.48
N PHE A 17 6.49 -4.20 -11.46
CA PHE A 17 6.41 -5.54 -10.87
C PHE A 17 6.24 -5.49 -9.35
N HIS A 18 6.95 -4.61 -8.64
CA HIS A 18 6.79 -4.51 -7.18
C HIS A 18 5.36 -4.14 -6.76
N THR A 19 4.64 -3.35 -7.56
CA THR A 19 3.29 -2.85 -7.25
C THR A 19 2.25 -3.92 -7.56
N ILE A 20 2.46 -4.71 -8.62
CA ILE A 20 1.55 -5.80 -8.98
C ILE A 20 1.72 -6.99 -8.03
N LEU A 21 2.97 -7.32 -7.71
CA LEU A 21 3.31 -8.43 -6.81
C LEU A 21 3.01 -8.09 -5.35
N GLY A 22 3.19 -6.82 -4.95
CA GLY A 22 2.78 -6.28 -3.66
C GLY A 22 1.27 -6.17 -3.55
N VAL A 23 0.61 -7.30 -3.26
CA VAL A 23 -0.86 -7.39 -3.15
C VAL A 23 -1.45 -6.41 -2.13
N ASP A 24 -0.66 -6.03 -1.14
CA ASP A 24 -0.98 -5.05 -0.12
C ASP A 24 -1.20 -3.64 -0.71
N HIS A 25 -0.57 -3.28 -1.83
CA HIS A 25 -0.67 -1.93 -2.40
C HIS A 25 -2.04 -1.60 -3.00
N TYR A 26 -2.87 -2.59 -3.31
CA TYR A 26 -4.18 -2.38 -3.94
C TYR A 26 -5.31 -3.16 -3.26
N LEU A 27 -5.06 -4.36 -2.75
CA LEU A 27 -6.12 -5.24 -2.22
C LEU A 27 -6.87 -4.64 -1.02
N PRO A 28 -6.21 -4.01 -0.03
CA PRO A 28 -6.88 -3.33 1.08
C PRO A 28 -7.83 -2.22 0.64
N PHE A 29 -7.49 -1.45 -0.41
CA PHE A 29 -8.33 -0.37 -0.91
C PHE A 29 -9.61 -0.91 -1.58
N VAL A 30 -9.47 -1.94 -2.41
CA VAL A 30 -10.60 -2.61 -3.08
C VAL A 30 -11.51 -3.29 -2.05
N ALA A 31 -10.92 -3.94 -1.05
CA ALA A 31 -11.64 -4.56 0.04
C ALA A 31 -12.46 -3.53 0.85
N LEU A 32 -11.86 -2.37 1.16
CA LEU A 32 -12.55 -1.26 1.80
C LEU A 32 -13.64 -0.66 0.91
N GLN A 33 -13.41 -0.53 -0.40
CA GLN A 33 -14.41 -0.03 -1.34
C GLN A 33 -15.70 -0.83 -1.24
N LYS A 34 -15.60 -2.17 -1.24
CA LYS A 34 -16.76 -3.06 -1.13
C LYS A 34 -17.40 -3.01 0.26
N ALA A 35 -16.58 -3.12 1.32
CA ALA A 35 -17.09 -3.12 2.70
C ALA A 35 -17.80 -1.81 3.09
N ARG A 36 -17.36 -0.69 2.53
CA ARG A 36 -17.89 0.65 2.85
C ARG A 36 -18.82 1.21 1.79
N ARG A 37 -19.05 0.46 0.71
CA ARG A 37 -19.81 0.91 -0.47
C ARG A 37 -19.31 2.26 -1.00
N TRP A 38 -17.99 2.45 -1.03
CA TRP A 38 -17.41 3.68 -1.58
C TRP A 38 -17.59 3.73 -3.10
N SER A 39 -17.75 4.95 -3.62
CA SER A 39 -17.67 5.16 -5.06
C SER A 39 -16.25 4.85 -5.55
N LEU A 40 -16.16 4.44 -6.82
CA LEU A 40 -14.86 4.16 -7.45
C LEU A 40 -13.96 5.40 -7.38
N GLY A 41 -14.49 6.58 -7.71
CA GLY A 41 -13.73 7.83 -7.65
C GLY A 41 -13.17 8.16 -6.26
N LYS A 42 -13.94 7.91 -5.18
CA LYS A 42 -13.45 8.08 -3.81
C LYS A 42 -12.28 7.14 -3.50
N THR A 43 -12.39 5.89 -3.93
CA THR A 43 -11.34 4.88 -3.72
C THR A 43 -10.08 5.25 -4.49
N LEU A 44 -10.21 5.59 -5.78
CA LEU A 44 -9.09 6.01 -6.62
C LEU A 44 -8.40 7.26 -6.10
N SER A 45 -9.17 8.27 -5.65
CA SER A 45 -8.60 9.47 -5.05
C SER A 45 -7.80 9.14 -3.78
N PHE A 46 -8.35 8.31 -2.89
CA PHE A 46 -7.66 7.90 -1.67
C PHE A 46 -6.39 7.10 -1.96
N THR A 47 -6.47 6.14 -2.90
CA THR A 47 -5.33 5.36 -3.39
C THR A 47 -4.26 6.27 -3.98
N PHE A 48 -4.62 7.25 -4.81
CA PHE A 48 -3.69 8.19 -5.42
C PHE A 48 -2.91 8.99 -4.37
N PHE A 49 -3.61 9.62 -3.42
CA PHE A 49 -2.94 10.40 -2.37
C PHE A 49 -2.12 9.52 -1.42
N CYS A 50 -2.56 8.30 -1.15
CA CYS A 50 -1.82 7.34 -0.35
C CYS A 50 -0.53 6.91 -1.06
N GLY A 51 -0.61 6.53 -2.33
CA GLY A 51 0.54 6.17 -3.15
C GLY A 51 1.52 7.34 -3.29
N LEU A 52 1.02 8.57 -3.43
CA LEU A 52 1.85 9.76 -3.43
C LEU A 52 2.63 9.88 -2.11
N GLY A 53 1.96 9.79 -0.96
CA GLY A 53 2.59 9.86 0.35
C GLY A 53 3.62 8.75 0.59
N HIS A 54 3.29 7.51 0.24
CA HIS A 54 4.16 6.34 0.36
C HIS A 54 5.45 6.45 -0.47
N VAL A 55 5.33 6.86 -1.75
CA VAL A 55 6.51 6.98 -2.61
C VAL A 55 7.36 8.18 -2.19
N PHE A 56 6.74 9.33 -1.90
CA PHE A 56 7.50 10.51 -1.47
C PHE A 56 8.19 10.33 -0.12
N SER A 57 7.57 9.66 0.86
CA SER A 57 8.22 9.38 2.15
C SER A 57 9.51 8.57 1.96
N SER A 58 9.46 7.56 1.09
CA SER A 58 10.62 6.73 0.73
C SER A 58 11.68 7.49 -0.06
N VAL A 59 11.28 8.33 -1.03
CA VAL A 59 12.20 9.21 -1.77
C VAL A 59 12.93 10.17 -0.84
N ILE A 60 12.22 10.80 0.10
CA ILE A 60 12.81 11.74 1.08
C ILE A 60 13.86 11.02 1.92
N LEU A 61 13.56 9.82 2.41
CA LEU A 61 14.49 9.03 3.22
C LEU A 61 15.71 8.58 2.41
N GLY A 62 15.51 8.20 1.14
CA GLY A 62 16.60 7.90 0.21
C GLY A 62 17.53 9.10 -0.03
N VAL A 63 16.96 10.29 -0.29
CA VAL A 63 17.74 11.53 -0.53
C VAL A 63 18.51 11.95 0.72
N ILE A 64 17.87 11.92 1.90
CA ILE A 64 18.55 12.19 3.19
C ILE A 64 19.69 11.19 3.39
N GLY A 65 19.45 9.92 3.07
CA GLY A 65 20.45 8.86 3.12
C GLY A 65 21.69 9.11 2.30
N ILE A 66 21.48 9.48 1.03
CA ILE A 66 22.54 9.84 0.10
C ILE A 66 23.28 11.09 0.60
N TYR A 67 22.57 12.11 1.08
CA TYR A 67 23.16 13.35 1.59
C TYR A 67 24.12 13.12 2.76
N PHE A 68 23.75 12.26 3.71
CA PHE A 68 24.61 11.90 4.85
C PHE A 68 25.66 10.82 4.51
N GLY A 69 25.75 10.38 3.25
CA GLY A 69 26.71 9.36 2.83
C GLY A 69 26.50 8.01 3.53
N MET A 70 25.27 7.72 3.95
CA MET A 70 24.97 6.46 4.65
C MET A 70 25.15 5.28 3.70
N VAL A 71 25.85 4.24 4.17
CA VAL A 71 25.97 2.97 3.43
C VAL A 71 24.58 2.40 3.18
N LEU A 72 24.35 1.85 1.98
CA LEU A 72 23.10 1.22 1.53
C LEU A 72 22.42 0.38 2.64
N LEU A 73 23.20 -0.45 3.35
CA LEU A 73 22.75 -1.29 4.46
C LEU A 73 22.01 -0.51 5.57
N ARG A 74 22.46 0.69 5.94
CA ARG A 74 21.81 1.50 7.00
C ARG A 74 20.44 2.00 6.58
N LEU A 75 20.28 2.35 5.30
CA LEU A 75 19.01 2.79 4.75
C LEU A 75 18.04 1.63 4.58
N GLU A 76 18.55 0.48 4.10
CA GLU A 76 17.77 -0.76 4.02
C GLU A 76 17.28 -1.22 5.39
N LEU A 77 18.09 -1.10 6.45
CA LEU A 77 17.63 -1.40 7.82
C LEU A 77 16.49 -0.47 8.26
N PHE A 78 16.50 0.80 7.84
CA PHE A 78 15.44 1.75 8.20
C PHE A 78 14.15 1.53 7.39
N GLU A 79 14.25 1.16 6.10
CA GLU A 79 13.10 0.68 5.32
C GLU A 79 12.57 -0.66 5.88
N ALA A 80 13.45 -1.62 6.16
CA ALA A 80 13.05 -2.93 6.70
C ALA A 80 12.36 -2.80 8.05
N PHE A 81 12.81 -1.89 8.92
CA PHE A 81 12.11 -1.59 10.18
C PHE A 81 10.72 -1.00 9.93
N ARG A 82 10.58 -0.05 8.99
CA ARG A 82 9.28 0.48 8.57
C ARG A 82 8.37 -0.61 8.00
N GLY A 83 8.94 -1.53 7.22
CA GLY A 83 8.24 -2.70 6.67
C GLY A 83 7.74 -3.63 7.73
N ASP A 84 8.58 -3.96 8.69
CA ASP A 84 8.22 -4.83 9.80
C ASP A 84 7.08 -4.23 10.62
N MET A 85 7.17 -2.93 10.93
CA MET A 85 6.11 -2.20 11.62
C MET A 85 4.81 -2.21 10.82
N ALA A 86 4.87 -1.93 9.51
CA ALA A 86 3.69 -1.94 8.64
C ALA A 86 3.05 -3.33 8.57
N ALA A 87 3.84 -4.39 8.43
CA ALA A 87 3.38 -5.77 8.38
C ALA A 87 2.67 -6.18 9.67
N TRP A 88 3.25 -5.89 10.84
CA TRP A 88 2.61 -6.12 12.13
C TRP A 88 1.34 -5.30 12.31
N ALA A 89 1.35 -4.04 11.88
CA ALA A 89 0.17 -3.19 11.93
C ALA A 89 -0.96 -3.77 11.07
N LEU A 90 -0.69 -4.22 9.83
CA LEU A 90 -1.66 -4.89 8.97
C LEU A 90 -2.18 -6.20 9.57
N LEU A 91 -1.31 -7.01 10.18
CA LEU A 91 -1.70 -8.25 10.85
C LEU A 91 -2.68 -7.99 12.00
N VAL A 92 -2.27 -7.15 12.96
CA VAL A 92 -3.07 -6.89 14.17
C VAL A 92 -4.37 -6.20 13.78
N PHE A 93 -4.29 -5.16 12.96
CA PHE A 93 -5.46 -4.41 12.54
C PHE A 93 -6.41 -5.23 11.67
N GLY A 94 -5.89 -5.99 10.71
CA GLY A 94 -6.67 -6.88 9.85
C GLY A 94 -7.41 -7.93 10.66
N PHE A 95 -6.74 -8.55 11.64
CA PHE A 95 -7.37 -9.53 12.53
C PHE A 95 -8.46 -8.88 13.39
N MET A 96 -8.20 -7.72 14.01
CA MET A 96 -9.19 -6.99 14.80
C MET A 96 -10.41 -6.61 13.96
N TYR A 97 -10.20 -6.13 12.73
CA TYR A 97 -11.26 -5.74 11.82
C TYR A 97 -12.05 -6.95 11.30
N PHE A 98 -11.39 -8.10 11.10
CA PHE A 98 -12.03 -9.37 10.75
C PHE A 98 -12.97 -9.85 11.85
N VAL A 99 -12.47 -9.94 13.10
CA VAL A 99 -13.26 -10.35 14.27
C VAL A 99 -14.43 -9.40 14.49
N TRP A 100 -14.20 -8.09 14.40
CA TRP A 100 -15.26 -7.08 14.49
C TRP A 100 -16.29 -7.23 13.36
N GLY A 101 -15.84 -7.49 12.14
CA GLY A 101 -16.69 -7.73 10.97
C GLY A 101 -17.58 -8.96 11.14
N ILE A 102 -17.05 -10.06 11.68
CA ILE A 102 -17.82 -11.27 12.01
C ILE A 102 -18.86 -10.97 13.09
N ARG A 103 -18.46 -10.32 14.19
CA ARG A 103 -19.39 -9.97 15.27
C ARG A 103 -20.53 -9.08 14.76
N ARG A 104 -20.22 -8.07 13.96
CA ARG A 104 -21.23 -7.20 13.34
C ARG A 104 -22.15 -7.95 12.38
N ALA A 105 -21.66 -8.98 11.71
CA ALA A 105 -22.47 -9.82 10.85
C ALA A 105 -23.36 -10.77 11.66
N ILE A 106 -22.93 -11.32 12.78
CA ILE A 106 -23.70 -12.35 13.50
C ILE A 106 -24.65 -11.74 14.53
N VAL A 107 -24.25 -10.68 15.23
CA VAL A 107 -25.04 -10.07 16.31
C VAL A 107 -26.24 -9.31 15.73
N PRO A 108 -27.49 -9.67 16.10
CA PRO A 108 -28.68 -8.90 15.73
C PRO A 108 -28.58 -7.47 16.26
N LYS A 109 -29.03 -6.48 15.49
CA LYS A 109 -29.07 -5.09 15.94
C LYS A 109 -30.13 -4.93 17.03
N ASP A 110 -29.75 -5.14 18.27
CA ASP A 110 -30.55 -4.68 19.39
C ASP A 110 -30.36 -3.17 19.50
N HIS A 111 -31.46 -2.41 19.51
CA HIS A 111 -31.47 -0.94 19.54
C HIS A 111 -31.05 -0.37 20.91
N LYS A 112 -29.90 -0.81 21.44
CA LYS A 112 -29.30 -0.22 22.64
C LYS A 112 -28.15 0.66 22.19
N HIS A 113 -28.35 1.98 22.37
CA HIS A 113 -27.39 3.04 22.14
C HIS A 113 -26.17 2.88 23.07
N VAL A 114 -25.30 1.92 22.77
CA VAL A 114 -23.95 1.92 23.34
C VAL A 114 -23.11 2.77 22.41
N HIS A 115 -22.55 3.87 22.93
CA HIS A 115 -21.53 4.69 22.27
C HIS A 115 -20.20 3.93 22.10
N ALA A 116 -20.26 2.69 21.63
CA ALA A 116 -19.09 1.98 21.19
C ALA A 116 -18.57 2.70 19.95
N GLN A 117 -17.40 3.34 20.09
CA GLN A 117 -16.70 4.03 19.00
C GLN A 117 -16.70 3.12 17.78
N ASN A 118 -17.39 3.55 16.71
CA ASN A 118 -17.52 2.73 15.52
C ASN A 118 -16.14 2.68 14.83
N PRO A 119 -15.40 1.56 14.89
CA PRO A 119 -14.05 1.47 14.32
C PRO A 119 -14.08 1.73 12.81
N ALA A 120 -15.28 1.59 12.21
CA ALA A 120 -15.56 1.97 10.85
C ALA A 120 -15.39 3.47 10.55
N GLY A 121 -15.18 4.39 11.48
CA GLY A 121 -14.75 5.75 11.11
C GLY A 121 -13.26 5.80 10.77
N ILE A 122 -12.47 5.08 11.55
CA ILE A 122 -11.02 5.25 11.68
C ILE A 122 -10.24 4.31 10.74
N THR A 123 -10.86 3.21 10.30
CA THR A 123 -10.19 2.19 9.46
C THR A 123 -9.40 2.75 8.27
N PRO A 124 -9.95 3.70 7.47
CA PRO A 124 -9.21 4.24 6.33
C PRO A 124 -7.99 5.06 6.71
N TRP A 125 -8.09 5.82 7.80
CA TRP A 125 -6.99 6.64 8.30
C TRP A 125 -5.85 5.78 8.84
N VAL A 126 -6.17 4.69 9.54
CA VAL A 126 -5.17 3.73 10.01
C VAL A 126 -4.46 3.09 8.81
N LEU A 127 -5.21 2.61 7.81
CA LEU A 127 -4.58 2.06 6.61
C LEU A 127 -3.75 3.12 5.86
N PHE A 128 -4.25 4.35 5.73
CA PHE A 128 -3.48 5.44 5.12
C PHE A 128 -2.15 5.66 5.83
N ILE A 129 -2.14 5.72 7.15
CA ILE A 129 -0.91 5.89 7.94
C ILE A 129 0.03 4.69 7.73
N ILE A 130 -0.50 3.46 7.77
CA ILE A 130 0.30 2.25 7.55
C ILE A 130 0.95 2.27 6.16
N PHE A 131 0.20 2.61 5.12
CA PHE A 131 0.72 2.64 3.75
C PHE A 131 1.72 3.79 3.52
N VAL A 132 1.41 5.00 4.01
CA VAL A 132 2.32 6.16 3.88
C VAL A 132 3.65 5.93 4.59
N LEU A 133 3.63 5.20 5.71
CA LEU A 133 4.81 4.82 6.46
C LEU A 133 5.45 3.50 6.02
N GLY A 134 4.77 2.74 5.17
CA GLY A 134 5.27 1.50 4.60
C GLY A 134 6.49 1.75 3.72
N PRO A 135 7.44 0.81 3.66
CA PRO A 135 8.67 1.01 2.90
C PRO A 135 8.46 0.74 1.42
N CYS A 136 9.22 1.44 0.59
CA CYS A 136 9.34 1.13 -0.82
C CYS A 136 10.73 0.52 -1.08
N GLU A 137 10.96 -0.68 -0.56
CA GLU A 137 12.27 -1.36 -0.53
C GLU A 137 13.04 -1.33 -1.87
N PRO A 138 12.38 -1.50 -3.05
CA PRO A 138 13.10 -1.48 -4.32
C PRO A 138 13.65 -0.10 -4.72
N LEU A 139 13.20 0.97 -4.08
CA LEU A 139 13.57 2.35 -4.44
C LEU A 139 15.04 2.65 -4.07
N ILE A 140 15.54 2.22 -2.92
CA ILE A 140 16.90 2.57 -2.47
C ILE A 140 17.98 2.07 -3.45
N PRO A 141 18.01 0.78 -3.86
CA PRO A 141 19.01 0.31 -4.80
C PRO A 141 18.93 1.05 -6.14
N VAL A 142 17.72 1.37 -6.59
CA VAL A 142 17.45 2.10 -7.84
C VAL A 142 17.92 3.55 -7.76
N LEU A 143 17.80 4.22 -6.61
CA LEU A 143 18.30 5.58 -6.39
C LEU A 143 19.81 5.63 -6.14
N MET A 144 20.37 4.62 -5.47
CA MET A 144 21.78 4.59 -5.10
C MET A 144 22.71 4.45 -6.30
N TYR A 145 22.33 3.65 -7.30
CA TYR A 145 23.14 3.46 -8.51
C TYR A 145 23.41 4.77 -9.29
N PRO A 146 22.39 5.57 -9.69
CA PRO A 146 22.62 6.86 -10.35
C PRO A 146 23.30 7.86 -9.42
N ALA A 147 23.01 7.86 -8.11
CA ALA A 147 23.65 8.75 -7.14
C ALA A 147 25.16 8.49 -7.00
N ALA A 148 25.60 7.23 -7.08
CA ALA A 148 27.01 6.85 -6.95
C ALA A 148 27.81 7.05 -8.25
N LYS A 149 27.15 7.01 -9.41
CA LYS A 149 27.81 7.06 -10.72
C LYS A 149 27.76 8.45 -11.36
N ILE A 150 26.59 9.06 -11.59
CA ILE A 150 26.46 10.18 -12.54
C ILE A 150 25.18 11.03 -12.32
N ASN A 151 25.34 12.37 -12.20
CA ASN A 151 24.37 13.47 -12.45
C ASN A 151 23.02 13.50 -11.70
N LEU A 152 22.76 14.63 -11.04
CA LEU A 152 21.47 14.98 -10.40
C LEU A 152 20.26 14.79 -11.33
N MET A 153 20.43 15.09 -12.62
CA MET A 153 19.38 14.95 -13.63
C MET A 153 18.98 13.48 -13.90
N GLY A 154 19.93 12.54 -13.82
CA GLY A 154 19.67 11.11 -13.96
C GLY A 154 18.94 10.55 -12.74
N LEU A 155 19.35 10.94 -11.54
CA LEU A 155 18.66 10.60 -10.29
C LEU A 155 17.21 11.08 -10.31
N VAL A 156 16.97 12.35 -10.66
CA VAL A 156 15.62 12.92 -10.75
C VAL A 156 14.80 12.20 -11.82
N GLY A 157 15.37 11.94 -13.00
CA GLY A 157 14.68 11.22 -14.07
C GLY A 157 14.26 9.81 -13.66
N VAL A 158 15.18 9.03 -13.07
CA VAL A 158 14.92 7.67 -12.58
C VAL A 158 13.82 7.67 -11.51
N THR A 159 13.91 8.61 -10.56
CA THR A 159 12.92 8.77 -9.50
C THR A 159 11.53 9.06 -10.08
N LEU A 160 11.43 10.00 -11.02
CA LEU A 160 10.14 10.36 -11.63
C LEU A 160 9.54 9.20 -12.42
N VAL A 161 10.36 8.46 -13.18
CA VAL A 161 9.90 7.27 -13.90
C VAL A 161 9.36 6.23 -12.93
N PHE A 162 10.08 5.93 -11.85
CA PHE A 162 9.61 5.01 -10.82
C PHE A 162 8.29 5.48 -10.20
N CYS A 163 8.22 6.73 -9.71
CA CYS A 163 7.02 7.29 -9.08
C CYS A 163 5.80 7.24 -10.01
N THR A 164 5.97 7.64 -11.27
CA THR A 164 4.88 7.70 -12.25
C THR A 164 4.36 6.31 -12.57
N VAL A 165 5.25 5.34 -12.79
CA VAL A 165 4.86 3.95 -13.08
C VAL A 165 4.18 3.32 -11.87
N THR A 166 4.78 3.40 -10.67
CA THR A 166 4.20 2.85 -9.43
C THR A 166 2.80 3.39 -9.16
N ILE A 167 2.60 4.71 -9.19
CA ILE A 167 1.29 5.33 -8.92
C ILE A 167 0.29 4.95 -10.02
N ALA A 168 0.70 4.98 -11.30
CA ALA A 168 -0.17 4.61 -12.41
C ALA A 168 -0.61 3.14 -12.32
N THR A 169 0.31 2.23 -12.01
CA THR A 169 0.03 0.80 -11.84
C THR A 169 -0.89 0.55 -10.65
N MET A 170 -0.64 1.19 -9.51
CA MET A 170 -1.47 1.05 -8.30
C MET A 170 -2.91 1.55 -8.54
N VAL A 171 -3.06 2.74 -9.12
CA VAL A 171 -4.38 3.31 -9.45
C VAL A 171 -5.10 2.46 -10.49
N SER A 172 -4.39 1.95 -11.50
CA SER A 172 -4.97 1.08 -12.54
C SER A 172 -5.43 -0.26 -11.96
N ALA A 173 -4.63 -0.89 -11.09
CA ALA A 173 -5.00 -2.13 -10.41
C ALA A 173 -6.25 -1.94 -9.55
N VAL A 174 -6.32 -0.87 -8.75
CA VAL A 174 -7.51 -0.54 -7.95
C VAL A 174 -8.72 -0.23 -8.84
N ALA A 175 -8.54 0.45 -9.98
CA ALA A 175 -9.63 0.71 -10.92
C ALA A 175 -10.21 -0.59 -11.49
N LEU A 176 -9.34 -1.47 -12.00
CA LEU A 176 -9.74 -2.75 -12.61
C LEU A 176 -10.43 -3.66 -11.58
N LEU A 177 -9.79 -3.88 -10.43
CA LEU A 177 -10.33 -4.73 -9.37
C LEU A 177 -11.58 -4.11 -8.72
N GLY A 178 -11.58 -2.80 -8.51
CA GLY A 178 -12.72 -2.05 -7.97
C GLY A 178 -13.94 -2.08 -8.87
N CYS A 179 -13.76 -1.99 -10.19
CA CYS A 179 -14.82 -2.21 -11.18
C CYS A 179 -15.31 -3.66 -11.15
N GLY A 180 -14.40 -4.63 -11.14
CA GLY A 180 -14.74 -6.07 -11.08
C GLY A 180 -15.57 -6.42 -9.85
N VAL A 181 -15.13 -6.01 -8.66
CA VAL A 181 -15.81 -6.28 -7.38
C VAL A 181 -17.15 -5.55 -7.26
N ARG A 182 -17.35 -4.43 -7.98
CA ARG A 182 -18.64 -3.73 -8.06
C ARG A 182 -19.67 -4.51 -8.88
N MET A 183 -19.25 -5.17 -9.96
CA MET A 183 -20.14 -5.99 -10.81
C MET A 183 -20.62 -7.26 -10.10
N VAL A 184 -19.85 -7.76 -9.12
CA VAL A 184 -20.20 -8.94 -8.34
C VAL A 184 -21.20 -8.58 -7.24
N VAL A 185 -22.49 -8.78 -7.51
CA VAL A 185 -23.59 -8.60 -6.55
C VAL A 185 -23.85 -9.92 -5.82
N LEU A 186 -23.16 -10.13 -4.69
CA LEU A 186 -23.40 -11.30 -3.83
C LEU A 186 -24.29 -10.92 -2.65
N HIS A 187 -25.61 -10.92 -2.88
CA HIS A 187 -26.64 -10.55 -1.91
C HIS A 187 -26.52 -11.23 -0.52
N PRO A 188 -26.13 -12.53 -0.38
CA PRO A 188 -25.95 -13.13 0.95
C PRO A 188 -24.61 -12.80 1.62
N PHE A 189 -23.57 -12.45 0.85
CA PHE A 189 -22.23 -12.15 1.38
C PHE A 189 -22.02 -10.68 1.74
N GLU A 190 -22.94 -9.77 1.38
CA GLU A 190 -22.83 -8.36 1.76
C GLU A 190 -22.74 -8.15 3.27
N LYS A 191 -23.41 -9.02 4.05
CA LYS A 191 -23.37 -9.03 5.52
C LYS A 191 -21.95 -9.23 6.07
N TYR A 192 -21.12 -10.02 5.37
CA TYR A 192 -19.75 -10.35 5.75
C TYR A 192 -18.70 -9.48 5.06
N SER A 193 -19.10 -8.45 4.32
CA SER A 193 -18.18 -7.58 3.57
C SER A 193 -17.07 -6.96 4.44
N HIS A 194 -17.39 -6.54 5.66
CA HIS A 194 -16.40 -6.03 6.62
C HIS A 194 -15.45 -7.13 7.12
N ALA A 195 -15.95 -8.36 7.32
CA ALA A 195 -15.12 -9.49 7.70
C ALA A 195 -14.16 -9.85 6.56
N LEU A 196 -14.66 -10.01 5.33
CA LEU A 196 -13.84 -10.29 4.16
C LEU A 196 -12.76 -9.22 3.94
N ALA A 197 -13.09 -7.95 4.20
CA ALA A 197 -12.10 -6.89 4.12
C ALA A 197 -11.02 -6.97 5.22
N GLY A 198 -11.39 -7.30 6.47
CA GLY A 198 -10.41 -7.55 7.53
C GLY A 198 -9.53 -8.76 7.24
N PHE A 199 -10.12 -9.83 6.71
CA PHE A 199 -9.37 -11.01 6.28
C PHE A 199 -8.39 -10.69 5.15
N ALA A 200 -8.79 -9.92 4.14
CA ALA A 200 -7.89 -9.50 3.07
C ALA A 200 -6.70 -8.69 3.59
N ILE A 201 -6.94 -7.75 4.51
CA ILE A 201 -5.89 -6.94 5.15
C ILE A 201 -4.96 -7.82 6.01
N PHE A 202 -5.53 -8.73 6.80
CA PHE A 202 -4.78 -9.68 7.60
C PHE A 202 -3.89 -10.59 6.73
N ALA A 203 -4.45 -11.12 5.64
CA ALA A 203 -3.73 -11.94 4.69
C ALA A 203 -2.57 -11.19 4.03
N CYS A 204 -2.76 -9.90 3.68
CA CYS A 204 -1.66 -9.06 3.18
C CYS A 204 -0.52 -8.96 4.21
N GLY A 205 -0.84 -8.61 5.46
CA GLY A 205 0.17 -8.53 6.53
C GLY A 205 0.88 -9.86 6.80
N PHE A 206 0.14 -10.98 6.71
CA PHE A 206 0.69 -12.31 6.86
C PHE A 206 1.65 -12.66 5.70
N LEU A 207 1.28 -12.37 4.46
CA LEU A 207 2.11 -12.60 3.29
C LEU A 207 3.41 -11.78 3.36
N ILE A 208 3.33 -10.50 3.72
CA ILE A 208 4.52 -9.66 3.89
C ILE A 208 5.43 -10.25 4.98
N LYS A 209 4.87 -10.58 6.15
CA LYS A 209 5.68 -10.99 7.31
C LYS A 209 6.32 -12.37 7.15
N PHE A 210 5.61 -13.32 6.53
CA PHE A 210 6.02 -14.73 6.51
C PHE A 210 6.39 -15.26 5.12
N ALA A 211 5.84 -14.67 4.04
CA ALA A 211 6.17 -15.05 2.68
C ALA A 211 7.19 -14.11 2.01
N GLY A 212 7.48 -12.95 2.63
CA GLY A 212 8.50 -12.01 2.14
C GLY A 212 8.18 -11.39 0.78
N ILE A 213 6.88 -11.24 0.49
CA ILE A 213 6.31 -10.58 -0.70
C ILE A 213 5.64 -9.30 -0.26
#